data_AF-A0A2H0HVW5-F1
#
_entry.id   AF-A0A2H0HVW5-F1
#
_cell.length_a   1.000
_cell.length_b   1.000
_cell.length_c   1.000
_cell.angle_alpha   90.00
_cell.angle_beta   90.00
_cell.angle_gamma   90.00
#
_symmetry.space_group_name_H-M   'P 1'
#
loop_
_entity.id
_entity.type
_entity.pdbx_description
1 polymer ?
#
loop_
_entity_poly.entity_id
_entity_poly.type
_entity_poly.pdbx_seq_one_letter_code
_entity_poly.pdbx_strand_id
1 'polypeptide(L)'
;MADYPRFAAYLEQHRSAVAVRHVALRSGDAWYRTIDRIYPALAQQHKLLIPDIKGESMVVLDLGRYYPHHNLYYITSDVWDLRALQTVLRSSITVMTVAAYCTRMAGGFLRFQAQYLRRIRLPQWGRCRRRCAWH
;
A
#
# COMPACT_ATOMS: atom_id res chain seq x y z
N MET A 1 17.59 19.00 -7.23
CA MET A 1 18.77 18.28 -6.67
C MET A 1 19.52 19.10 -5.62
N ALA A 2 19.41 20.44 -5.63
CA ALA A 2 20.02 21.30 -4.60
C ALA A 2 19.65 20.89 -3.16
N ASP A 3 18.44 20.38 -2.93
CA ASP A 3 17.97 19.96 -1.61
C ASP A 3 18.57 18.63 -1.10
N TYR A 4 19.26 17.86 -1.96
CA TYR A 4 19.81 16.55 -1.63
C TYR A 4 21.24 16.37 -2.16
N PRO A 5 22.24 17.06 -1.56
CA PRO A 5 23.61 17.11 -2.09
C PRO A 5 24.31 15.75 -2.12
N ARG A 6 24.08 14.88 -1.12
CA ARG A 6 24.65 13.52 -1.08
C ARG A 6 24.10 12.63 -2.20
N PHE A 7 22.83 12.79 -2.53
CA PHE A 7 22.18 12.04 -3.60
C PHE A 7 22.68 12.50 -4.97
N ALA A 8 22.86 13.81 -5.16
CA ALA A 8 23.42 14.37 -6.38
C ALA A 8 24.85 13.87 -6.63
N ALA A 9 25.72 13.90 -5.60
CA ALA A 9 27.09 13.41 -5.70
C ALA A 9 27.15 11.92 -6.07
N TYR A 10 26.31 11.09 -5.44
CA TYR A 10 26.22 9.66 -5.75
C TYR A 10 25.74 9.40 -7.18
N LEU A 11 24.71 10.13 -7.65
CA LEU A 11 24.21 9.96 -9.01
C LEU A 11 25.21 10.40 -10.07
N GLU A 12 25.96 11.49 -9.83
CA GLU A 12 26.98 11.94 -10.77
C GLU A 12 28.15 10.94 -10.85
N GLN A 13 28.59 10.41 -9.70
CA GLN A 13 29.62 9.37 -9.64
C GLN A 13 29.24 8.10 -10.43
N HIS A 14 27.95 7.79 -10.50
CA HIS A 14 27.43 6.60 -11.19
C HIS A 14 26.68 6.91 -12.50
N ARG A 15 26.89 8.11 -13.06
CA ARG A 15 26.12 8.61 -14.21
C ARG A 15 26.11 7.68 -15.41
N SER A 16 27.25 7.10 -15.78
CA SER A 16 27.36 6.16 -16.90
C SER A 16 26.46 4.92 -16.73
N ALA A 17 26.37 4.38 -15.51
CA ALA A 17 25.52 3.23 -15.19
C ALA A 17 24.03 3.59 -15.03
N VAL A 18 23.71 4.82 -14.62
CA VAL A 18 22.34 5.29 -14.43
C VAL A 18 21.70 5.67 -15.77
N ALA A 19 22.45 6.33 -16.65
CA ALA A 19 21.95 6.82 -17.93
C ALA A 19 21.48 5.71 -18.88
N VAL A 20 22.06 4.51 -18.79
CA VAL A 20 21.69 3.36 -19.63
C VAL A 20 20.46 2.60 -19.14
N ARG A 21 19.90 2.96 -17.98
CA ARG A 21 18.69 2.30 -17.46
C ARG A 21 17.49 2.61 -18.34
N HIS A 22 16.64 1.61 -18.58
CA HIS A 22 15.44 1.76 -19.42
C HIS A 22 14.53 2.94 -18.99
N VAL A 23 14.42 3.16 -17.68
CA VAL A 23 13.63 4.26 -17.10
C VAL A 23 14.27 5.64 -17.32
N ALA A 24 15.61 5.71 -17.35
CA ALA A 24 16.36 6.94 -17.65
C ALA A 24 16.29 7.26 -19.15
N LEU A 25 16.45 6.25 -20.02
CA LEU A 25 16.36 6.40 -21.48
C LEU A 25 15.01 6.96 -21.97
N ARG A 26 13.90 6.67 -21.25
CA ARG A 26 12.57 7.20 -21.57
C ARG A 26 12.29 8.61 -21.05
N SER A 27 13.20 9.22 -20.29
CA SER A 27 12.92 10.46 -19.54
C SER A 27 13.39 11.75 -20.20
N GLY A 28 13.65 11.74 -21.51
CA GLY A 28 14.06 12.96 -22.25
C GLY A 28 15.36 13.53 -21.71
N ASP A 29 15.37 14.82 -21.38
CA ASP A 29 16.55 15.56 -20.88
C ASP A 29 17.04 15.11 -19.49
N ALA A 30 16.26 14.29 -18.77
CA ALA A 30 16.65 13.76 -17.47
C ALA A 30 17.39 12.42 -17.61
N TRP A 31 18.70 12.44 -17.43
CA TRP A 31 19.58 11.25 -17.46
C TRP A 31 19.46 10.36 -16.21
N TYR A 32 18.57 10.69 -15.28
CA TYR A 32 18.28 9.89 -14.08
C TYR A 32 16.78 9.87 -13.76
N ARG A 33 16.27 8.71 -13.34
CA ARG A 33 14.92 8.56 -12.78
C ARG A 33 14.88 7.35 -11.84
N THR A 34 14.29 7.51 -10.66
CA THR A 34 14.03 6.38 -9.76
C THR A 34 12.90 5.52 -10.32
N ILE A 35 13.00 4.21 -10.15
CA ILE A 35 11.98 3.25 -10.63
C ILE A 35 10.66 3.51 -9.89
N ASP A 36 10.74 3.72 -8.59
CA ASP A 36 9.60 4.04 -7.76
C ASP A 36 9.40 5.54 -7.63
N ARG A 37 8.14 5.96 -7.77
CA ARG A 37 7.71 7.32 -7.42
C ARG A 37 7.43 7.37 -5.93
N ILE A 38 8.24 8.16 -5.21
CA ILE A 38 8.10 8.34 -3.76
C ILE A 38 7.23 9.57 -3.50
N TYR A 39 6.25 9.42 -2.61
CA TYR A 39 5.39 10.52 -2.14
C TYR A 39 5.67 10.78 -0.66
N PRO A 40 6.52 11.76 -0.29
CA PRO A 40 6.89 11.98 1.11
C PRO A 40 5.70 12.18 2.06
N ALA A 41 4.64 12.85 1.57
CA ALA A 41 3.39 13.04 2.32
C ALA A 41 2.73 11.71 2.72
N LEU A 42 2.88 10.65 1.91
CA LEU A 42 2.34 9.34 2.20
C LEU A 42 2.98 8.74 3.45
N ALA A 43 4.26 9.01 3.72
CA ALA A 43 4.93 8.50 4.92
C ALA A 43 4.23 9.00 6.20
N GLN A 44 3.81 10.27 6.21
CA GLN A 44 3.21 10.95 7.36
C GLN A 44 1.71 10.68 7.54
N GLN A 45 1.06 10.04 6.55
CA GLN A 45 -0.37 9.79 6.59
C GLN A 45 -0.71 8.51 7.38
N HIS A 46 -1.78 8.53 8.18
CA HIS A 46 -2.32 7.32 8.78
C HIS A 46 -2.86 6.39 7.70
N LYS A 47 -2.49 5.11 7.75
CA LYS A 47 -2.81 4.14 6.70
C LYS A 47 -2.83 2.71 7.21
N LEU A 48 -3.64 1.87 6.59
CA LEU A 48 -3.61 0.42 6.78
C LEU A 48 -2.68 -0.20 5.75
N LEU A 49 -1.78 -1.06 6.20
CA LEU A 49 -0.82 -1.80 5.38
C LEU A 49 -1.28 -3.26 5.24
N ILE A 50 -1.29 -3.75 4.00
CA ILE A 50 -1.73 -5.10 3.64
C ILE A 50 -0.66 -5.73 2.72
N PRO A 51 -0.04 -6.84 3.10
CA PRO A 51 0.91 -7.54 2.23
C PRO A 51 0.22 -8.18 1.03
N ASP A 52 0.87 -8.16 -0.14
CA ASP A 52 0.35 -8.78 -1.37
C ASP A 52 0.09 -10.29 -1.20
N ILE A 53 1.05 -11.00 -0.62
CA ILE A 53 1.05 -12.46 -0.50
C ILE A 53 1.18 -12.83 0.96
N LYS A 54 0.11 -13.35 1.58
CA LYS A 54 0.15 -14.03 2.88
C LYS A 54 -1.02 -15.01 3.04
N GLY A 55 -0.82 -16.03 3.88
CA GLY A 55 -1.83 -17.05 4.17
C GLY A 55 -2.99 -16.56 5.04
N GLU A 56 -2.79 -15.48 5.81
CA GLU A 56 -3.79 -14.89 6.71
C GLU A 56 -3.99 -13.40 6.40
N SER A 57 -5.19 -12.87 6.71
CA SER A 57 -5.53 -11.45 6.54
C SER A 57 -4.81 -10.58 7.57
N MET A 58 -3.54 -10.27 7.29
CA MET A 58 -2.71 -9.38 8.08
C MET A 58 -2.94 -7.93 7.62
N VAL A 59 -3.63 -7.16 8.45
CA VAL A 59 -3.88 -5.73 8.23
C VAL A 59 -3.29 -4.96 9.39
N VAL A 60 -2.30 -4.11 9.12
CA VAL A 60 -1.55 -3.37 10.15
C VAL A 60 -1.87 -1.88 10.04
N LEU A 61 -2.14 -1.21 11.16
CA LEU A 61 -2.30 0.24 11.18
C LEU A 61 -0.95 0.92 11.37
N ASP A 62 -0.56 1.74 10.40
CA ASP A 62 0.53 2.69 10.50
C ASP A 62 -0.04 4.09 10.81
N LEU A 63 0.50 4.73 11.85
CA LEU A 63 0.13 6.07 12.28
C LEU A 63 1.00 7.15 11.61
N GLY A 64 1.41 6.93 10.36
CA GLY A 64 2.23 7.89 9.62
C GLY A 64 3.71 7.85 9.97
N ARG A 65 4.24 6.67 10.31
CA ARG A 65 5.66 6.51 10.67
C ARG A 65 6.48 5.88 9.56
N TYR A 66 5.86 5.13 8.65
CA TYR A 66 6.56 4.31 7.67
C TYR A 66 6.08 4.58 6.24
N TYR A 67 7.01 4.43 5.30
CA TYR A 67 6.69 4.43 3.87
C TYR A 67 6.36 3.00 3.43
N PRO A 68 5.23 2.76 2.72
CA PRO A 68 4.88 1.42 2.28
C PRO A 68 5.88 0.94 1.21
N HIS A 69 6.45 -0.24 1.45
CA HIS A 69 7.27 -0.91 0.46
C HIS A 69 6.42 -1.44 -0.71
N HIS A 70 7.02 -1.72 -1.87
CA HIS A 70 6.29 -2.08 -3.10
C HIS A 70 5.51 -3.40 -3.04
N ASN A 71 5.72 -4.21 -2.00
CA ASN A 71 4.98 -5.45 -1.72
C ASN A 71 3.83 -5.25 -0.71
N LEU A 72 3.61 -4.02 -0.25
CA LEU A 72 2.54 -3.63 0.66
C LEU A 72 1.56 -2.73 -0.09
N TYR A 73 0.29 -3.11 -0.09
CA TYR A 73 -0.79 -2.21 -0.39
C TYR A 73 -1.08 -1.34 0.83
N TYR A 74 -1.50 -0.10 0.59
CA TYR A 74 -1.94 0.81 1.63
C TYR A 74 -3.37 1.28 1.38
N ILE A 75 -4.12 1.49 2.46
CA ILE A 75 -5.46 2.08 2.45
C ILE A 75 -5.46 3.30 3.37
N THR A 76 -5.89 4.43 2.85
CA THR A 76 -6.15 5.66 3.60
C THR A 76 -7.66 5.95 3.56
N SER A 77 -8.17 6.64 4.57
CA SER A 77 -9.57 7.07 4.57
C SER A 77 -9.74 8.28 5.47
N ASP A 78 -10.47 9.28 4.96
CA ASP A 78 -10.90 10.44 5.73
C ASP A 78 -12.33 10.25 6.30
N VAL A 79 -13.04 9.23 5.80
CA VAL A 79 -14.45 8.96 6.16
C VAL A 79 -14.56 7.82 7.16
N TRP A 80 -13.76 6.77 6.99
CA TRP A 80 -13.75 5.61 7.88
C TRP A 80 -12.73 5.77 8.99
N ASP A 81 -13.12 5.40 10.21
CA ASP A 81 -12.16 5.16 11.28
C ASP A 81 -11.26 3.98 10.89
N LEU A 82 -9.96 4.22 10.77
CA LEU A 82 -9.02 3.23 10.28
C LEU A 82 -8.89 2.01 11.21
N ARG A 83 -9.11 2.15 12.52
CA ARG A 83 -9.11 1.00 13.44
C ARG A 83 -10.34 0.13 13.24
N ALA A 84 -11.51 0.75 13.06
CA ALA A 84 -12.72 0.02 12.73
C ALA A 84 -12.60 -0.67 11.38
N LEU A 85 -12.05 0.02 10.37
CA LEU A 85 -11.77 -0.54 9.05
C LEU A 85 -10.80 -1.72 9.14
N GLN A 86 -9.73 -1.60 9.95
CA GLN A 86 -8.80 -2.70 10.22
C GLN A 86 -9.52 -3.94 10.75
N THR A 87 -10.41 -3.78 11.71
CA THR A 87 -11.19 -4.89 12.27
C THR A 87 -12.07 -5.55 11.22
N VAL A 88 -12.75 -4.77 10.38
CA VAL A 88 -13.56 -5.31 9.27
C VAL A 88 -12.69 -6.06 8.26
N LEU A 89 -11.53 -5.51 7.90
CA LEU A 89 -10.62 -6.14 6.94
C LEU A 89 -9.94 -7.41 7.49
N ARG A 90 -9.82 -7.54 8.81
CA ARG A 90 -9.35 -8.77 9.47
C ARG A 90 -10.45 -9.79 9.71
N SER A 91 -11.71 -9.43 9.50
CA SER A 91 -12.84 -10.33 9.75
C SER A 91 -12.97 -11.41 8.67
N SER A 92 -13.71 -12.46 9.01
CA SER A 92 -14.05 -13.58 8.12
C SER A 92 -14.77 -13.12 6.84
N ILE A 93 -15.42 -11.95 6.83
CA ILE A 93 -16.07 -11.37 5.65
C ILE A 93 -15.04 -11.05 4.56
N THR A 94 -13.87 -10.55 4.95
CA THR A 94 -12.79 -10.24 4.01
C THR A 94 -12.20 -11.51 3.43
N VAL A 95 -11.96 -12.51 4.29
CA VAL A 95 -11.50 -13.83 3.87
C VAL A 95 -12.51 -14.48 2.91
N MET A 96 -13.80 -14.43 3.23
CA MET A 96 -14.87 -14.95 2.36
C MET A 96 -14.91 -14.24 1.01
N THR A 97 -14.81 -12.91 1.00
CA THR A 97 -14.81 -12.12 -0.25
C THR A 97 -13.60 -12.46 -1.10
N VAL A 98 -12.41 -12.50 -0.51
CA VAL A 98 -11.17 -12.84 -1.22
C VAL A 98 -11.23 -14.29 -1.71
N ALA A 99 -11.71 -15.24 -0.90
CA ALA A 99 -11.87 -16.63 -1.30
C ALA A 99 -12.91 -16.82 -2.43
N ALA A 100 -13.95 -16.00 -2.48
CA ALA A 100 -14.98 -16.07 -3.52
C ALA A 100 -14.50 -15.51 -4.87
N TYR A 101 -13.61 -14.52 -4.88
CA TYR A 101 -13.17 -13.83 -6.10
C TYR A 101 -11.75 -14.14 -6.55
N CYS A 102 -10.90 -14.73 -5.69
CA CYS A 102 -9.50 -15.01 -6.01
C CYS A 102 -9.31 -16.49 -6.35
N THR A 103 -8.51 -16.73 -7.37
CA THR A 103 -7.92 -18.05 -7.59
C THR A 103 -6.95 -18.35 -6.45
N ARG A 104 -7.16 -19.47 -5.75
CA ARG A 104 -6.18 -19.98 -4.79
C ARG A 104 -4.89 -20.26 -5.54
N MET A 105 -3.78 -19.69 -5.11
CA MET A 105 -2.47 -20.11 -5.63
C MET A 105 -2.16 -21.51 -5.13
N ALA A 106 -1.51 -22.33 -5.95
CA ALA A 106 -1.04 -23.66 -5.58
C ALA A 106 -0.11 -23.52 -4.35
N GLY A 107 -0.60 -23.91 -3.17
CA GLY A 107 0.07 -23.68 -1.88
C GLY A 107 -0.81 -23.11 -0.77
N GLY A 108 -2.08 -22.78 -1.03
CA GLY A 108 -3.04 -22.38 0.01
C GLY A 108 -2.95 -20.91 0.44
N PHE A 109 -2.05 -20.12 -0.16
CA PHE A 109 -1.90 -18.70 0.10
C PHE A 109 -2.93 -17.86 -0.68
N LEU A 110 -3.45 -16.82 -0.03
CA LEU A 110 -4.35 -15.85 -0.66
C LEU A 110 -3.53 -14.68 -1.21
N ARG A 111 -3.87 -14.25 -2.43
CA ARG A 111 -3.31 -13.03 -3.03
C ARG A 111 -4.23 -11.85 -2.81
N PHE A 112 -3.80 -10.91 -1.99
CA PHE A 112 -4.53 -9.67 -1.76
C PHE A 112 -4.16 -8.66 -2.84
N GLN A 113 -4.62 -8.88 -4.07
CA GLN A 113 -4.45 -7.87 -5.12
C GLN A 113 -5.37 -6.67 -4.84
N ALA A 114 -4.88 -5.46 -5.08
CA ALA A 114 -5.66 -4.23 -4.90
C ALA A 114 -7.02 -4.24 -5.61
N GLN A 115 -7.13 -4.95 -6.74
CA GLN A 115 -8.38 -5.10 -7.48
C GLN A 115 -9.49 -5.81 -6.68
N TYR A 116 -9.14 -6.76 -5.83
CA TYR A 116 -10.11 -7.50 -4.99
C TYR A 116 -10.47 -6.70 -3.74
N LEU A 117 -9.49 -6.02 -3.13
CA LEU A 117 -9.73 -5.11 -2.01
C LEU A 117 -10.74 -4.02 -2.38
N ARG A 118 -10.67 -3.48 -3.60
CA ARG A 118 -11.63 -2.49 -4.11
C ARG A 118 -13.05 -3.03 -4.31
N ARG A 119 -13.23 -4.36 -4.35
CA ARG A 119 -14.55 -5.01 -4.48
C ARG A 119 -15.24 -5.23 -3.13
N ILE A 120 -14.52 -5.09 -2.02
CA ILE A 120 -15.10 -5.20 -0.67
C ILE A 120 -16.09 -4.03 -0.50
N ARG A 121 -17.38 -4.36 -0.42
CA ARG A 121 -18.44 -3.37 -0.17
C ARG A 121 -18.54 -3.12 1.32
N LEU A 122 -18.15 -1.91 1.73
CA LEU A 122 -18.27 -1.45 3.10
C LEU A 122 -19.55 -0.60 3.24
N PRO A 123 -20.27 -0.71 4.37
CA PRO A 123 -21.40 0.19 4.65
C PRO A 123 -20.92 1.65 4.75
N GLN A 124 -21.84 2.60 4.69
CA GLN A 124 -21.50 3.99 4.98
C GLN A 124 -21.14 4.11 6.47
N TRP A 125 -19.94 4.62 6.79
CA TRP A 125 -19.46 4.72 8.17
C TRP A 125 -20.46 5.45 9.08
N GLY A 126 -21.04 6.55 8.61
CA GLY A 126 -22.05 7.31 9.36
C GLY A 126 -23.35 6.54 9.70
N ARG A 127 -23.62 5.42 9.01
CA ARG A 127 -24.75 4.53 9.32
C ARG A 127 -24.40 3.41 10.30
N CYS A 128 -23.11 3.14 10.54
CA CYS A 128 -22.67 2.18 11.56
C CYS A 128 -22.85 2.78 12.95
N ARG A 129 -24.03 2.62 13.55
CA ARG A 129 -24.24 2.92 14.98
C ARG A 129 -23.35 2.03 15.84
N ARG A 130 -22.56 2.63 16.74
CA ARG A 130 -21.90 1.94 17.86
C ARG A 130 -22.95 1.49 18.88
N ARG A 131 -23.80 0.53 18.53
CA ARG A 131 -24.67 -0.17 19.49
C ARG A 131 -24.08 -1.55 19.76
N CYS A 132 -23.03 -1.58 20.57
CA CYS A 132 -22.61 -2.78 21.28
C CYS A 132 -22.51 -2.40 22.75
N ALA A 133 -23.68 -2.21 23.39
CA ALA A 133 -23.78 -2.42 24.83
C ALA A 133 -23.99 -3.93 24.98
N TRP A 134 -22.93 -4.63 25.38
CA TRP A 134 -23.06 -5.99 25.87
C TRP A 134 -23.70 -5.89 27.27
N HIS A 135 -24.90 -6.44 27.43
CA HIS A 135 -25.46 -6.78 28.73
C HIS A 135 -25.25 -8.28 28.96
#